data_AF-A0A1S6ISM6-F1
#
_entry.id   AF-A0A1S6ISM6-F1
#
_cell.length_a   1.000
_cell.length_b   1.000
_cell.length_c   1.000
_cell.angle_alpha   90.00
_cell.angle_beta   90.00
_cell.angle_gamma   90.00
#
_symmetry.space_group_name_H-M   'P 1'
#
loop_
_entity.id
_entity.type
_entity.pdbx_description
1 polymer ?
#
loop_
_entity_poly.entity_id
_entity_poly.type
_entity_poly.pdbx_seq_one_letter_code
_entity_poly.pdbx_strand_id
1 'polypeptide(L)'
;MVYWGCDKNFLKFRCPHALGKVDCPNGMAWCSSSNYGMVVKINVKDDLRRFSLPHRGTKRWEELYDKRTSVERCNSRLKENLTANDLHIRGIKKVTAYIYLNAIVLLATALASKKINCSPQQKVA
;
A
#
# COMPACT_ATOMS: atom_id res chain seq x y z
N MET A 1 22.15 2.82 5.72
CA MET A 1 21.64 1.63 6.42
C MET A 1 20.83 0.78 5.46
N VAL A 2 20.83 -0.54 5.61
CA VAL A 2 20.15 -1.49 4.71
C VAL A 2 19.09 -2.25 5.50
N TYR A 3 17.88 -2.36 4.95
CA TYR A 3 16.83 -3.18 5.54
C TYR A 3 17.22 -4.66 5.57
N TRP A 4 17.06 -5.31 6.73
CA TRP A 4 17.46 -6.70 6.97
C TRP A 4 16.31 -7.61 7.43
N GLY A 5 15.13 -7.05 7.65
CA GLY A 5 13.96 -7.82 8.06
C GLY A 5 13.07 -7.08 9.05
N CYS A 6 11.97 -7.71 9.40
CA CYS A 6 11.00 -7.20 10.35
C CYS A 6 10.79 -8.18 11.48
N ASP A 7 10.54 -7.67 12.67
CA ASP A 7 10.23 -8.43 13.87
C ASP A 7 9.04 -7.77 14.57
N LYS A 8 7.85 -8.35 14.38
CA LYS A 8 6.56 -7.76 14.76
C LYS A 8 6.41 -6.34 14.21
N ASN A 9 6.56 -5.32 15.05
CA ASN A 9 6.45 -3.91 14.68
C ASN A 9 7.80 -3.20 14.53
N PHE A 10 8.91 -3.93 14.63
CA PHE A 10 10.26 -3.38 14.52
C PHE A 10 10.89 -3.71 13.18
N LEU A 11 11.31 -2.69 12.45
CA LEU A 11 12.16 -2.85 11.27
C LEU A 11 13.62 -2.93 11.72
N LYS A 12 14.33 -3.94 11.22
CA LYS A 12 15.76 -4.15 11.48
C LYS A 12 16.56 -3.59 10.32
N PHE A 13 17.49 -2.69 10.62
CA PHE A 13 18.42 -2.10 9.67
C PHE A 13 19.86 -2.44 10.04
N ARG A 14 20.70 -2.65 9.03
CA ARG A 14 22.12 -2.98 9.17
C ARG A 14 23.04 -1.96 8.53
N CYS A 15 24.28 -1.97 8.98
CA CYS A 15 25.39 -1.32 8.30
C CYS A 15 25.51 -1.82 6.84
N PRO A 16 25.57 -0.94 5.83
CA PRO A 16 25.77 -1.32 4.42
C PRO A 16 27.12 -1.99 4.15
N HIS A 17 28.16 -1.61 4.91
CA HIS A 17 29.51 -2.13 4.73
C HIS A 17 29.63 -3.59 5.17
N ALA A 18 29.00 -3.96 6.30
CA ALA A 18 28.87 -5.36 6.72
C ALA A 18 28.14 -6.26 5.71
N LEU A 19 27.38 -5.66 4.79
CA LEU A 19 26.64 -6.33 3.74
C LEU A 19 27.31 -6.22 2.36
N GLY A 20 28.52 -5.66 2.29
CA GLY A 20 29.27 -5.49 1.04
C GLY A 20 28.64 -4.52 0.04
N LYS A 21 27.70 -3.65 0.46
CA LYS A 21 27.05 -2.69 -0.44
C LYS A 21 27.83 -1.40 -0.62
N VAL A 22 28.66 -1.05 0.36
CA VAL A 22 29.46 0.18 0.39
C VAL A 22 30.78 -0.15 1.05
N ASP A 23 31.88 0.36 0.52
CA ASP A 23 33.17 0.29 1.19
C ASP A 23 33.39 1.54 2.05
N CYS A 24 33.59 1.35 3.35
CA CYS A 24 33.76 2.45 4.30
C CYS A 24 35.27 2.62 4.57
N PRO A 25 35.82 3.85 4.56
CA PRO A 25 37.25 4.07 4.74
C PRO A 25 37.84 3.44 6.02
N ASN A 26 37.05 3.43 7.10
CA ASN A 26 37.42 2.84 8.40
C ASN A 26 36.71 1.50 8.66
N GLY A 27 36.19 0.87 7.61
CA GLY A 27 35.43 -0.38 7.66
C GLY A 27 34.27 -0.37 8.66
N MET A 28 34.10 -1.48 9.40
CA MET A 28 33.10 -1.61 10.47
C MET A 28 33.51 -0.99 11.81
N ALA A 29 34.81 -0.78 12.03
CA ALA A 29 35.36 -0.42 13.34
C ALA A 29 34.79 0.88 13.91
N TRP A 30 34.39 1.82 13.04
CA TRP A 30 33.77 3.07 13.47
C TRP A 30 32.32 2.90 13.93
N CYS A 31 31.55 1.99 13.32
CA CYS A 31 30.12 1.85 13.59
C CYS A 31 29.79 0.81 14.67
N SER A 32 30.60 -0.24 14.81
CA SER A 32 30.40 -1.29 15.81
C SER A 32 31.69 -2.08 16.01
N SER A 33 31.93 -2.54 17.24
CA SER A 33 33.01 -3.48 17.56
C SER A 33 32.71 -4.92 17.12
N SER A 34 31.48 -5.23 16.73
CA SER A 34 31.08 -6.59 16.30
C SER A 34 31.28 -6.79 14.80
N ASN A 35 31.70 -7.99 14.38
CA ASN A 35 31.79 -8.41 12.97
C ASN A 35 30.42 -8.37 12.26
N TYR A 36 29.33 -8.32 13.01
CA TYR A 36 27.97 -8.25 12.47
C TYR A 36 27.59 -6.84 12.01
N GLY A 37 28.37 -5.83 12.39
CA GLY A 37 28.14 -4.42 12.14
C GLY A 37 27.03 -3.81 13.01
N MET A 38 26.84 -2.50 12.86
CA MET A 38 25.79 -1.78 13.58
C MET A 38 24.39 -2.24 13.13
N VAL A 39 23.53 -2.51 14.12
CA VAL A 39 22.13 -2.88 13.90
C VAL A 39 21.22 -1.87 14.59
N VAL A 40 20.31 -1.26 13.82
CA VAL A 40 19.30 -0.32 14.33
C VAL A 40 17.93 -0.97 14.20
N LYS A 41 17.18 -1.01 15.30
CA LYS A 41 15.78 -1.43 15.31
C LYS A 41 14.90 -0.22 15.47
N ILE A 42 13.95 -0.03 14.55
CA ILE A 42 13.06 1.12 14.55
C ILE A 42 11.63 0.64 14.70
N ASN A 43 10.90 1.20 15.65
CA ASN A 43 9.48 0.91 15.81
C ASN A 43 8.70 1.66 14.73
N VAL A 44 7.87 0.93 14.01
CA VAL A 44 7.03 1.45 12.93
C VAL A 44 6.00 2.46 13.45
N LYS A 45 5.60 2.33 14.71
CA LYS A 45 4.62 3.24 15.33
C LYS A 45 5.17 4.65 15.53
N ASP A 46 6.48 4.82 15.61
CA ASP A 46 7.10 6.13 15.87
C ASP A 46 6.89 7.07 14.68
N ASP A 47 7.03 6.54 13.45
CA ASP A 47 6.73 7.25 12.22
C ASP A 47 6.34 6.27 11.11
N LEU A 48 5.03 6.05 10.95
CA LEU A 48 4.44 5.19 9.93
C LEU A 48 4.73 5.65 8.50
N ARG A 49 4.92 6.96 8.30
CA ARG A 49 5.14 7.53 6.96
C ARG A 49 6.56 7.22 6.49
N ARG A 50 7.53 7.29 7.41
CA ARG A 50 8.93 6.98 7.14
C ARG A 50 9.23 5.49 7.20
N PHE A 51 8.61 4.78 8.15
CA PHE A 51 8.82 3.36 8.39
C PHE A 51 7.50 2.60 8.20
N SER A 52 7.31 2.02 7.01
CA SER A 52 6.10 1.25 6.69
C SER A 52 6.27 -0.26 6.96
N LEU A 53 5.16 -0.95 7.18
CA LEU A 53 5.06 -2.41 7.16
C LEU A 53 4.11 -2.86 6.06
N PRO A 54 4.57 -3.62 5.05
CA PRO A 54 5.95 -4.00 4.75
C PRO A 54 6.87 -2.79 4.45
N HIS A 55 8.18 -2.97 4.61
CA HIS A 55 9.15 -1.90 4.36
C HIS A 55 9.13 -1.49 2.88
N ARG A 56 9.21 -0.18 2.61
CA ARG A 56 9.27 0.38 1.26
C ARG A 56 10.46 -0.20 0.49
N GLY A 57 10.26 -0.51 -0.79
CA GLY A 57 11.28 -1.14 -1.64
C GLY A 57 11.48 -2.64 -1.41
N THR A 58 10.61 -3.27 -0.62
CA THR A 58 10.48 -4.74 -0.64
C THR A 58 9.51 -5.16 -1.75
N LYS A 59 9.72 -6.34 -2.35
CA LYS A 59 8.83 -6.88 -3.38
C LYS A 59 7.36 -6.90 -2.94
N ARG A 60 7.09 -7.32 -1.70
CA ARG A 60 5.73 -7.31 -1.14
C ARG A 60 5.15 -5.90 -1.02
N TRP A 61 5.97 -4.90 -0.72
CA TRP A 61 5.52 -3.51 -0.69
C TRP A 61 5.17 -3.02 -2.10
N GLU A 62 5.98 -3.35 -3.11
CA GLU A 62 5.73 -3.01 -4.51
C GLU A 62 4.43 -3.65 -5.01
N GLU A 63 4.24 -4.96 -4.78
CA GLU A 63 3.00 -5.69 -5.14
C GLU A 63 1.73 -5.09 -4.50
N LEU A 64 1.84 -4.56 -3.27
CA LEU A 64 0.74 -3.87 -2.61
C LEU A 64 0.55 -2.46 -3.16
N TYR A 65 1.64 -1.76 -3.45
CA TYR A 65 1.62 -0.41 -3.97
C TYR A 65 1.04 -0.36 -5.39
N ASP A 66 1.29 -1.37 -6.22
CA ASP A 66 0.72 -1.49 -7.57
C ASP A 66 -0.82 -1.57 -7.56
N LYS A 67 -1.41 -2.07 -6.47
CA LYS A 67 -2.88 -2.11 -6.30
C LYS A 67 -3.49 -0.73 -6.04
N ARG A 68 -2.68 0.28 -5.68
CA ARG A 68 -3.14 1.66 -5.42
C ARG A 68 -3.91 2.24 -6.60
N THR A 69 -3.41 2.04 -7.82
CA THR A 69 -4.04 2.55 -9.04
C THR A 69 -5.47 2.02 -9.21
N SER A 70 -5.73 0.78 -8.80
CA SER A 70 -7.09 0.21 -8.82
C SER A 70 -8.02 0.94 -7.85
N VAL A 71 -7.54 1.32 -6.67
CA VAL A 71 -8.31 2.07 -5.68
C VAL A 71 -8.56 3.50 -6.17
N GLU A 72 -7.58 4.15 -6.79
CA GLU A 72 -7.76 5.49 -7.36
C GLU A 72 -8.80 5.50 -8.48
N ARG A 73 -8.79 4.51 -9.37
CA ARG A 73 -9.85 4.33 -10.38
C ARG A 73 -11.24 4.14 -9.76
N CYS A 74 -11.32 3.39 -8.67
CA CYS A 74 -12.57 3.20 -7.92
C CYS A 74 -13.08 4.54 -7.35
N ASN A 75 -12.18 5.31 -6.73
CA ASN A 75 -12.51 6.63 -6.18
C ASN A 75 -12.91 7.62 -7.29
N SER A 76 -12.25 7.60 -8.43
CA SER A 76 -12.65 8.42 -9.59
C SER A 76 -14.06 8.05 -10.07
N ARG A 77 -14.40 6.76 -10.16
CA ARG A 77 -15.78 6.34 -10.53
C ARG A 77 -16.82 6.83 -9.53
N LEU A 78 -16.52 6.77 -8.23
CA LEU A 78 -17.42 7.28 -7.19
C LEU A 78 -17.65 8.80 -7.34
N LYS A 79 -16.57 9.54 -7.59
CA LYS A 79 -16.60 11.00 -7.71
C LYS A 79 -17.30 11.47 -8.98
N GLU A 80 -16.87 10.95 -10.13
CA GLU A 80 -17.29 11.42 -11.46
C GLU A 80 -18.61 10.76 -11.91
N ASN A 81 -18.76 9.43 -11.74
CA ASN A 81 -19.91 8.71 -12.31
C ASN A 81 -21.07 8.53 -11.33
N LEU A 82 -20.79 8.52 -10.02
CA LEU A 82 -21.78 8.33 -8.96
C LEU A 82 -21.95 9.60 -8.12
N THR A 83 -21.63 10.76 -8.71
CA THR A 83 -21.94 12.10 -8.18
C THR A 83 -21.51 12.37 -6.74
N ALA A 84 -20.52 11.64 -6.21
CA ALA A 84 -20.09 11.82 -4.82
C ALA A 84 -19.53 13.23 -4.54
N ASN A 85 -19.06 13.94 -5.57
CA ASN A 85 -18.63 15.34 -5.48
C ASN A 85 -19.79 16.35 -5.68
N ASP A 86 -20.83 15.99 -6.44
CA ASP A 86 -21.91 16.90 -6.85
C ASP A 86 -23.23 16.63 -6.10
N LEU A 87 -23.12 16.34 -4.80
CA LEU A 87 -24.27 16.05 -3.95
C LEU A 87 -25.00 17.33 -3.55
N HIS A 88 -26.27 17.43 -3.94
CA HIS A 88 -27.14 18.56 -3.59
C HIS A 88 -27.97 18.30 -2.31
N ILE A 89 -27.51 17.38 -1.46
CA ILE A 89 -28.23 16.92 -0.25
C ILE A 89 -27.67 17.62 0.99
N ARG A 90 -28.55 18.21 1.80
CA ARG A 90 -28.17 18.81 3.09
C ARG A 90 -28.20 17.79 4.23
N GLY A 91 -27.14 17.77 5.05
CA GLY A 91 -27.05 17.02 6.31
C GLY A 91 -26.20 15.75 6.22
N ILE A 92 -25.25 15.60 7.15
CA ILE A 92 -24.24 14.53 7.12
C ILE A 92 -24.87 13.13 7.07
N LYS A 93 -25.92 12.87 7.85
CA LYS A 93 -26.59 11.56 7.86
C LYS A 93 -27.15 11.16 6.49
N LYS A 94 -27.74 12.12 5.76
CA LYS A 94 -28.31 11.88 4.42
C LYS A 94 -27.21 11.67 3.38
N VAL A 95 -26.15 12.47 3.45
CA VAL A 95 -24.97 12.32 2.58
C VAL A 95 -24.31 10.96 2.81
N THR A 96 -24.10 10.55 4.06
CA THR A 96 -23.52 9.26 4.40
C THR A 96 -24.36 8.10 3.84
N ALA A 97 -25.69 8.15 3.99
CA ALA A 97 -26.57 7.13 3.42
C ALA A 97 -26.49 7.08 1.89
N TYR A 98 -26.42 8.23 1.22
CA TYR A 98 -26.27 8.31 -0.24
C TYR A 98 -24.95 7.70 -0.72
N ILE A 99 -23.83 8.01 -0.05
CA ILE A 99 -22.52 7.43 -0.37
C ILE A 99 -22.52 5.90 -0.17
N TYR A 100 -23.20 5.39 0.86
CA TYR A 100 -23.36 3.93 1.02
C TYR A 100 -24.14 3.30 -0.12
N LEU A 101 -25.23 3.92 -0.59
CA LEU A 101 -25.97 3.44 -1.75
C LEU A 101 -25.10 3.42 -3.01
N ASN A 102 -24.32 4.47 -3.24
CA ASN A 102 -23.36 4.51 -4.36
C ASN A 102 -22.32 3.39 -4.28
N ALA A 103 -21.79 3.10 -3.09
CA ALA A 103 -20.86 2.00 -2.89
C ALA A 103 -21.50 0.63 -3.19
N ILE A 104 -22.76 0.41 -2.77
CA ILE A 104 -23.51 -0.81 -3.08
C ILE A 104 -23.72 -0.94 -4.58
N VAL A 105 -24.12 0.13 -5.28
CA VAL A 105 -24.29 0.14 -6.74
C VAL A 105 -22.98 -0.17 -7.45
N LEU A 106 -21.86 0.39 -6.99
CA LEU A 106 -20.54 0.11 -7.57
C LEU A 106 -20.12 -1.37 -7.41
N LEU A 107 -20.42 -1.98 -6.27
CA LEU A 107 -20.17 -3.40 -6.05
C LEU A 107 -21.09 -4.28 -6.90
N ALA A 108 -22.39 -3.94 -6.97
CA ALA A 108 -23.36 -4.68 -7.77
C ALA A 108 -23.01 -4.64 -9.27
N THR A 109 -22.64 -3.47 -9.79
CA THR A 109 -22.19 -3.31 -11.19
C THR A 109 -20.90 -4.08 -11.48
N ALA A 110 -19.94 -4.11 -10.55
CA ALA A 110 -18.74 -4.91 -10.69
C ALA A 110 -19.04 -6.43 -10.72
N LEU A 111 -19.94 -6.91 -9.86
CA LEU A 111 -20.38 -8.31 -9.85
C LEU A 111 -21.15 -8.67 -11.13
N ALA A 112 -22.04 -7.80 -11.60
CA ALA A 112 -22.76 -7.99 -12.86
C ALA A 112 -21.79 -8.04 -14.05
N SER A 113 -20.85 -7.10 -14.13
CA SER A 113 -19.81 -7.08 -15.17
C SER A 113 -18.95 -8.34 -15.15
N LYS A 114 -18.59 -8.84 -13.96
CA LYS A 114 -17.86 -10.10 -13.81
C LYS A 114 -18.68 -11.28 -14.33
N LYS A 115 -19.98 -11.35 -14.03
CA LYS A 115 -20.86 -12.41 -14.55
C LYS A 115 -20.92 -12.39 -16.08
N ILE A 116 -21.10 -11.22 -16.69
CA ILE A 116 -21.14 -11.05 -18.15
C ILE A 116 -19.82 -11.49 -18.80
N ASN A 117 -18.68 -11.12 -18.20
CA ASN A 117 -17.37 -11.51 -18.72
C ASN A 117 -17.02 -12.99 -18.48
N CYS A 118 -17.68 -13.63 -17.52
CA CYS A 118 -17.47 -15.04 -17.16
C CYS A 118 -18.43 -15.99 -17.90
N SER A 119 -19.57 -15.51 -18.40
CA SER A 119 -20.37 -16.26 -19.36
C SER A 119 -19.62 -16.35 -20.69
N PRO A 120 -19.49 -17.55 -21.29
CA PRO A 120 -18.89 -17.66 -22.62
C PRO A 120 -19.70 -16.77 -23.56
N GLN A 121 -19.01 -15.86 -24.25
CA GLN A 121 -19.58 -15.03 -25.30
C GLN A 121 -20.44 -15.92 -26.18
N GLN A 122 -21.77 -15.75 -26.13
CA GLN A 122 -22.64 -16.32 -27.15
C GLN A 122 -22.17 -15.70 -28.46
N LYS A 123 -21.43 -16.50 -29.24
CA LYS A 123 -21.11 -16.19 -30.63
C LYS A 123 -22.46 -15.95 -31.31
N VAL A 124 -22.79 -14.69 -31.54
CA VAL A 124 -23.88 -14.32 -32.43
C VAL A 124 -23.38 -14.70 -33.82
N ALA A 125 -23.95 -15.78 -34.34
CA ALA A 125 -23.84 -16.20 -35.73
C ALA A 125 -24.74 -15.33 -36.60
#